data_AF-A0A919F3U2-F1
#
_entry.id   AF-A0A919F3U2-F1
#
_cell.length_a   1.000
_cell.length_b   1.000
_cell.length_c   1.000
_cell.angle_alpha   90.00
_cell.angle_beta   90.00
_cell.angle_gamma   90.00
#
_symmetry.space_group_name_H-M   'P 1'
#
loop_
_entity.id
_entity.type
_entity.pdbx_description
1 polymer ?
#
loop_
_entity_poly.entity_id
_entity_poly.type
_entity_poly.pdbx_seq_one_letter_code
_entity_poly.pdbx_strand_id
1 'polypeptide(L)' 'MPIPSRPHGQVASALDDINARIRRLMGQPASKDRTQRYHKLLAEWGDLVRGDVEPAA' A
#
# COMPACT_ATOMS: atom_id res chain seq x y z
N MET A 1 -4.47 -24.22 21.20
CA MET A 1 -4.73 -24.02 19.76
C MET A 1 -3.57 -23.23 19.17
N PRO A 2 -2.85 -23.72 18.16
CA PRO A 2 -1.85 -22.91 17.48
C PRO A 2 -2.58 -21.90 16.58
N ILE A 3 -2.22 -20.63 16.72
CA ILE A 3 -2.76 -19.54 15.91
C ILE A 3 -2.16 -19.74 14.50
N PRO A 4 -2.98 -19.84 13.43
CA PRO A 4 -2.42 -19.93 12.09
C PRO A 4 -1.70 -18.62 11.79
N SER A 5 -0.39 -18.70 11.55
CA SER A 5 0.42 -17.58 11.07
C SER A 5 -0.11 -17.15 9.70
N ARG A 6 -1.04 -16.20 9.70
CA ARG A 6 -1.50 -15.55 8.46
C ARG A 6 -0.30 -14.87 7.78
N PRO A 7 -0.28 -14.80 6.44
CA PRO A 7 0.77 -14.18 5.64
C PRO A 7 0.80 -12.64 5.74
N HIS A 8 0.42 -12.08 6.89
CA HIS A 8 0.38 -10.64 7.17
C HIS A 8 1.75 -9.96 6.97
N GLY A 9 2.86 -10.70 7.06
CA GLY A 9 4.19 -10.17 6.82
C GLY A 9 4.44 -9.73 5.36
N GLN A 10 3.85 -10.41 4.37
CA GLN A 10 4.07 -10.06 2.96
C GLN A 10 3.24 -8.83 2.54
N VAL A 11 2.02 -8.71 3.04
CA VAL A 11 1.17 -7.55 2.77
C VAL A 11 1.70 -6.30 3.47
N ALA A 12 2.18 -6.43 4.71
CA ALA A 12 2.86 -5.34 5.40
C ALA A 12 4.08 -4.83 4.59
N SER A 13 4.88 -5.74 4.03
CA SER A 13 6.01 -5.38 3.18
C SER A 13 5.58 -4.64 1.90
N ALA A 14 4.52 -5.11 1.22
CA ALA A 14 4.02 -4.46 0.01
C ALA A 14 3.43 -3.06 0.29
N LEU A 15 2.74 -2.89 1.41
CA LEU A 15 2.24 -1.59 1.86
C LEU A 15 3.38 -0.63 2.23
N ASP A 16 4.43 -1.15 2.88
CA ASP A 16 5.62 -0.36 3.22
C ASP A 16 6.37 0.13 1.98
N ASP A 17 6.46 -0.70 0.93
CA ASP A 17 7.04 -0.32 -0.35
C ASP A 17 6.25 0.81 -1.03
N ILE A 18 4.91 0.73 -1.03
CA ILE A 18 4.06 1.80 -1.57
C ILE A 18 4.20 3.07 -0.74
N ASN A 19 4.19 2.97 0.58
CA ASN A 19 4.39 4.10 1.48
C ASN A 19 5.75 4.77 1.26
N ALA A 20 6.82 3.99 1.03
CA ALA A 20 8.14 4.52 0.70
C ALA A 20 8.13 5.27 -0.64
N ARG A 21 7.43 4.75 -1.66
CA ARG A 21 7.27 5.42 -2.96
C ARG A 21 6.48 6.73 -2.83
N ILE A 22 5.42 6.75 -2.02
CA ILE A 22 4.67 7.98 -1.70
C ILE A 22 5.56 9.03 -1.02
N ARG A 23 6.34 8.64 -0.01
CA ARG A 23 7.28 9.56 0.68
C ARG A 23 8.30 10.17 -0.28
N ARG A 24 8.88 9.36 -1.16
CA ARG A 24 9.82 9.84 -2.21
C ARG A 24 9.13 10.79 -3.19
N LEU A 25 7.87 10.53 -3.52
CA LEU A 25 7.09 11.39 -4.42
C LEU A 25 6.75 12.74 -3.77
N MET A 26 6.44 12.76 -2.47
CA MET A 26 6.17 14.00 -1.73
C MET A 26 7.40 14.91 -1.59
N GLY A 27 8.61 14.35 -1.64
CA GLY A 27 9.85 15.11 -1.70
C GLY A 27 10.11 15.81 -3.05
N GLN A 28 9.32 15.51 -4.09
CA GLN A 28 9.44 16.14 -5.40
C GLN A 28 8.59 17.41 -5.50
N PRO A 29 8.99 18.40 -6.32
CA PRO A 29 8.21 19.61 -6.54
C PRO A 29 6.80 19.29 -7.08
N ALA A 30 5.84 20.12 -6.71
CA ALA A 30 4.46 19.93 -7.13
C ALA A 30 4.31 20.06 -8.64
N SER A 31 3.83 18.99 -9.28
CA SER A 31 3.56 18.94 -10.70
C SER A 31 2.31 18.10 -10.97
N LYS A 32 1.72 18.29 -12.15
CA LYS A 32 0.57 17.46 -12.58
C LYS A 32 0.94 15.98 -12.67
N ASP A 33 2.17 15.69 -13.11
CA ASP A 33 2.72 14.34 -13.16
C ASP A 33 2.88 13.74 -11.74
N ARG A 34 3.32 14.53 -10.76
CA ARG A 34 3.37 14.11 -9.34
C ARG A 34 1.98 13.74 -8.83
N THR A 35 0.97 14.57 -9.09
CA THR A 35 -0.41 14.28 -8.66
C THR A 35 -0.93 13.00 -9.29
N GLN A 36 -0.70 12.79 -10.59
CA GLN A 36 -1.13 11.56 -11.28
C GLN A 36 -0.44 10.31 -10.73
N ARG A 37 0.86 10.38 -10.45
CA ARG A 37 1.61 9.28 -9.81
C ARG A 37 1.13 9.01 -8.40
N TYR A 38 0.79 10.06 -7.65
CA TYR A 38 0.26 9.94 -6.30
C TYR A 38 -1.10 9.22 -6.29
N HIS A 39 -2.00 9.57 -7.20
CA HIS A 39 -3.28 8.88 -7.34
C HIS A 39 -3.12 7.39 -7.70
N LYS A 40 -2.17 7.05 -8.58
CA LYS A 40 -1.88 5.64 -8.91
C LYS A 40 -1.40 4.85 -7.69
N LEU A 41 -0.48 5.41 -6.90
CA LEU A 41 0.01 4.78 -5.68
C LEU A 41 -1.09 4.60 -4.62
N LEU A 42 -2.03 5.54 -4.52
CA LEU A 42 -3.19 5.41 -3.63
C LEU A 42 -4.16 4.31 -4.07
N ALA A 43 -4.36 4.14 -5.38
CA ALA A 43 -5.17 3.05 -5.91
C ALA A 43 -4.52 1.68 -5.59
N GLU A 44 -3.21 1.53 -5.86
CA GLU A 44 -2.43 0.33 -5.52
C GLU A 44 -2.49 0.02 -4.01
N TRP A 45 -2.38 1.04 -3.15
CA TRP A 45 -2.51 0.90 -1.70
C TRP A 45 -3.90 0.40 -1.30
N GLY A 46 -4.96 0.98 -1.89
CA GLY A 46 -6.34 0.59 -1.62
C GLY A 46 -6.67 -0.85 -2.02
N ASP A 47 -6.15 -1.30 -3.17
CA ASP A 47 -6.33 -2.68 -3.64
C ASP A 47 -5.65 -3.68 -2.71
N LEU A 48 -4.45 -3.37 -2.22
CA LEU A 48 -3.73 -4.22 -1.25
C LEU A 48 -4.42 -4.29 0.10
N VAL A 49 -4.92 -3.16 0.61
CA VAL A 49 -5.68 -3.14 1.87
C VAL A 49 -6.98 -3.92 1.72
N ARG A 50 -7.70 -3.77 0.60
CA ARG A 50 -8.93 -4.52 0.34
C ARG A 50 -8.68 -6.03 0.20
N GLY A 51 -7.55 -6.44 -0.36
CA GLY A 51 -7.15 -7.85 -0.46
C GLY A 51 -6.73 -8.49 0.87
N ASP A 52 -6.27 -7.71 1.85
CA ASP A 52 -5.93 -8.19 3.20
C ASP A 52 -7.16 -8.31 4.11
N VAL A 53 -8.20 -7.52 3.83
CA VAL A 53 -9.51 -7.61 4.49
C VAL A 53 -10.37 -8.66 3.76
N GLU A 54 -9.92 -9.90 3.74
CA GLU A 54 -10.85 -11.03 3.64
C GLU A 54 -11.63 -11.08 4.97
N PRO A 55 -12.96 -10.92 4.96
CA PRO A 55 -13.74 -11.00 6.18
C PRO A 55 -13.57 -12.39 6.78
N ALA A 56 -13.26 -12.46 8.07
CA ALA A 56 -13.45 -13.70 8.80
C ALA A 56 -14.96 -13.96 8.86
N ALA A 57 -15.49 -14.79 7.97
CA ALA A 57 -16.85 -15.34 8.04
C ALA A 57 -16.90 -16.71 7.36
#